data_AF-A0A9K3NG95-F1
#
_entry.id   AF-A0A9K3NG95-F1
#
_cell.length_a   1.000
_cell.length_b   1.000
_cell.length_c   1.000
_cell.angle_alpha   90.00
_cell.angle_beta   90.00
_cell.angle_gamma   90.00
#
_symmetry.space_group_name_H-M   'P 1'
#
loop_
_entity.id
_entity.type
_entity.pdbx_description
1 polymer ?
#
loop_
_entity_poly.entity_id
_entity_poly.type
_entity_poly.pdbx_seq_one_letter_code
_entity_poly.pdbx_strand_id
1 'polypeptide(L)'
;MSGRAGRRGIDDRGVCISSTAKMMVKRSADCLNSAFHLSYNMLLNQLRCKDGDPENLLRNSFYQFQADRAIPDLERQMKVLQEERDPIHIEEEDSLENYYSLLEQYKDLKMDVRDIIFSRRYCE
;
A
#
# COMPACT_ATOMS: atom_id res chain seq x y z
N MET A 1 7.25 22.04 2.34
CA MET A 1 8.19 22.06 3.49
C MET A 1 7.93 23.30 4.33
N SER A 2 7.24 23.16 5.47
CA SER A 2 6.84 24.28 6.35
C SER A 2 7.84 24.60 7.46
N GLY A 3 8.68 23.64 7.85
CA GLY A 3 9.60 23.75 9.01
C GLY A 3 10.75 24.75 8.89
N ARG A 4 10.89 25.46 7.77
CA ARG A 4 11.88 26.54 7.58
C ARG A 4 11.33 27.94 7.85
N ALA A 5 10.03 28.07 8.12
CA ALA A 5 9.41 29.36 8.40
C ALA A 5 9.72 29.81 9.83
N GLY A 6 10.23 31.04 9.98
CA GLY A 6 10.57 31.66 11.27
C GLY A 6 12.05 31.51 11.64
N ARG A 7 12.68 32.63 12.02
CA ARG A 7 14.08 32.69 12.47
C ARG A 7 14.13 32.73 13.99
N ARG A 8 14.91 31.81 14.57
CA ARG A 8 15.09 31.66 16.02
C ARG A 8 15.64 32.96 16.62
N GLY A 9 14.88 33.58 17.51
CA GLY A 9 15.28 34.79 18.26
C GLY A 9 15.03 36.13 17.55
N ILE A 10 14.44 36.13 16.34
CA ILE A 10 14.11 37.36 15.59
C ILE A 10 12.61 37.44 15.32
N ASP A 11 11.98 36.34 14.92
CA ASP A 11 10.57 36.32 14.54
C ASP A 11 9.74 35.67 15.66
N ASP A 12 8.61 36.28 16.04
CA ASP A 12 7.70 35.75 17.08
C ASP A 12 7.00 34.45 16.64
N ARG A 13 6.79 34.26 15.33
CA ARG A 13 6.16 33.06 14.74
C ARG A 13 6.57 32.84 13.29
N GLY A 14 6.60 31.56 12.87
CA GLY A 14 6.76 31.16 11.47
C GLY A 14 5.40 31.06 10.77
N VAL A 15 5.23 31.74 9.63
CA VAL A 15 4.01 31.66 8.81
C VAL A 15 4.32 30.90 7.52
N CYS A 16 3.57 29.83 7.25
CA CYS A 16 3.66 29.06 6.01
C CYS A 16 2.26 28.98 5.37
N ILE A 17 2.15 29.43 4.12
CA ILE A 17 0.89 29.43 3.36
C ILE A 17 0.95 28.27 2.36
N SER A 18 -0.03 27.37 2.40
CA SER A 18 -0.14 26.24 1.48
C SER A 18 -1.56 26.10 0.93
N SER A 19 -1.70 25.82 -0.37
CA SER A 19 -2.98 25.57 -1.04
C SER A 19 -3.62 24.21 -0.70
N THR A 20 -2.83 23.25 -0.21
CA THR A 20 -3.26 21.86 0.06
C THR A 20 -3.46 21.64 1.57
N ALA A 21 -4.63 22.00 2.09
CA ALA A 21 -4.75 22.45 3.49
C ALA A 21 -4.90 21.36 4.57
N LYS A 22 -5.40 20.14 4.28
CA LYS A 22 -5.86 19.25 5.38
C LYS A 22 -4.92 18.09 5.70
N MET A 23 -4.41 17.39 4.69
CA MET A 23 -3.56 16.21 4.90
C MET A 23 -2.08 16.54 5.12
N MET A 24 -1.55 17.62 4.53
CA MET A 24 -0.13 17.98 4.68
C MET A 24 0.20 18.64 6.02
N VAL A 25 -0.75 19.38 6.61
CA VAL A 25 -0.48 20.22 7.79
C VAL A 25 -0.59 19.44 9.11
N LYS A 26 -1.41 18.37 9.14
CA LYS A 26 -1.66 17.58 10.36
C LYS A 26 -1.04 16.18 10.36
N ARG A 27 -0.37 15.77 9.28
CA ARG A 27 0.27 14.45 9.26
C ARG A 27 1.52 14.46 10.13
N SER A 28 1.69 13.38 10.89
CA SER A 28 2.98 13.01 11.47
C SER A 28 4.02 12.85 10.37
N ALA A 29 5.31 12.89 10.74
CA ALA A 29 6.36 12.54 9.80
C ALA A 29 6.08 11.16 9.18
N ASP A 30 6.28 11.05 7.87
CA ASP A 30 6.13 9.77 7.18
C ASP A 30 7.20 8.78 7.69
N CYS A 31 6.84 7.50 7.72
CA CYS A 31 7.79 6.44 8.07
C CYS A 31 8.93 6.39 7.05
N LEU A 32 10.15 6.16 7.52
CA LEU A 32 11.29 5.91 6.64
C LEU A 32 11.18 4.51 6.06
N ASN A 33 10.63 4.38 4.87
CA ASN A 33 10.52 3.11 4.17
C ASN A 33 11.74 2.90 3.26
N SER A 34 12.25 1.68 3.23
CA SER A 34 13.39 1.31 2.38
C SER A 34 12.99 1.36 0.90
N ALA A 35 13.79 2.07 0.10
CA ALA A 35 13.70 2.07 -1.37
C ALA A 35 14.76 1.15 -2.01
N PHE A 36 15.33 0.23 -1.24
CA PHE A 36 16.37 -0.68 -1.70
C PHE A 36 15.84 -1.57 -2.84
N HIS A 37 16.62 -1.65 -3.92
CA HIS A 37 16.34 -2.49 -5.07
C HIS A 37 17.66 -2.97 -5.69
N LEU A 38 17.63 -4.14 -6.32
CA LEU A 38 18.80 -4.68 -7.02
C LEU A 38 19.00 -3.93 -8.34
N SER A 39 20.22 -3.46 -8.58
CA SER A 39 20.64 -2.94 -9.88
C SER A 39 21.73 -3.83 -10.48
N TYR A 40 21.80 -3.89 -11.81
CA TYR A 40 22.81 -4.67 -12.52
C TYR A 40 24.24 -4.32 -12.07
N ASN A 41 24.54 -3.02 -11.94
CA ASN A 41 25.87 -2.57 -11.52
C ASN A 41 26.19 -3.04 -10.08
N MET A 42 25.22 -3.02 -9.18
CA MET A 42 25.42 -3.52 -7.81
C MET A 42 25.74 -5.01 -7.80
N LEU A 43 24.98 -5.83 -8.54
CA LEU A 43 25.24 -7.27 -8.65
C LEU A 43 26.61 -7.57 -9.28
N LEU A 44 26.96 -6.89 -10.37
CA LEU A 44 28.25 -7.07 -11.03
C LEU A 44 29.42 -6.71 -10.10
N ASN A 45 29.29 -5.64 -9.31
CA ASN A 45 30.33 -5.26 -8.36
C ASN A 45 30.44 -6.26 -7.20
N GLN A 46 29.32 -6.81 -6.72
CA GLN A 46 29.32 -7.86 -5.71
C GLN A 46 30.00 -9.12 -6.25
N LEU A 47 29.61 -9.61 -7.44
CA LEU A 47 30.22 -10.80 -8.05
C LEU A 47 31.70 -10.65 -8.42
N ARG A 48 32.14 -9.41 -8.70
CA ARG A 48 33.55 -9.12 -8.99
C ARG A 48 34.44 -9.18 -7.74
N CYS A 49 33.88 -8.88 -6.57
CA CYS A 49 34.64 -8.93 -5.32
C CYS A 49 34.77 -10.38 -4.85
N LYS A 50 35.99 -10.82 -4.47
CA LYS A 50 36.20 -12.19 -3.99
C LYS A 50 35.43 -12.51 -2.71
N ASP A 51 35.17 -11.49 -1.89
CA ASP A 51 34.41 -11.59 -0.65
C ASP A 51 32.97 -11.05 -0.80
N GLY A 52 32.52 -10.81 -2.04
CA GLY A 52 31.18 -10.30 -2.31
C GLY A 52 30.14 -11.41 -2.19
N ASP A 53 29.14 -11.18 -1.33
CA ASP A 53 28.01 -12.07 -1.16
C ASP A 53 26.70 -11.27 -1.37
N PRO A 54 26.12 -11.33 -2.58
CA PRO A 54 24.89 -10.60 -2.87
C PRO A 54 23.71 -11.09 -2.03
N GLU A 55 23.67 -12.37 -1.63
CA GLU A 55 22.59 -12.90 -0.79
C GLU A 55 22.67 -12.34 0.62
N ASN A 56 23.86 -12.29 1.19
CA ASN A 56 24.06 -11.69 2.51
C ASN A 56 23.74 -10.19 2.52
N LEU A 57 24.05 -9.47 1.43
CA LEU A 57 23.65 -8.07 1.27
C LEU A 57 22.13 -7.92 1.26
N LEU A 58 21.40 -8.79 0.55
CA LEU A 58 19.94 -8.79 0.52
C LEU A 58 19.35 -9.04 1.91
N ARG A 59 19.84 -10.08 2.61
CA ARG A 59 19.38 -10.44 3.95
C ARG A 59 19.59 -9.31 4.97
N ASN A 60 20.71 -8.60 4.87
CA ASN A 60 21.03 -7.48 5.77
C ASN A 60 20.51 -6.13 5.26
N SER A 61 19.71 -6.11 4.19
CA SER A 61 19.15 -4.86 3.67
C SER A 61 18.08 -4.30 4.62
N PHE A 62 17.96 -2.97 4.68
CA PHE A 62 16.91 -2.33 5.47
C PHE A 62 15.50 -2.70 4.97
N TYR A 63 15.37 -3.06 3.69
CA TYR A 63 14.11 -3.55 3.13
C TYR A 63 13.72 -4.90 3.76
N GLN A 64 14.64 -5.85 3.81
CA GLN A 64 14.40 -7.15 4.43
C GLN A 64 14.10 -7.00 5.92
N PHE A 65 14.85 -6.15 6.64
CA PHE A 65 14.59 -5.86 8.04
C PHE A 65 13.15 -5.34 8.29
N GLN A 66 12.67 -4.43 7.44
CA GLN A 66 11.30 -3.91 7.55
C GLN A 66 10.25 -4.98 7.25
N ALA A 67 10.50 -5.81 6.23
CA ALA A 67 9.61 -6.92 5.89
C ALA A 67 9.52 -7.93 7.04
N ASP A 68 10.65 -8.39 7.57
CA ASP A 68 10.72 -9.36 8.66
C ASP A 68 10.05 -8.83 9.93
N ARG A 69 10.24 -7.53 10.23
CA ARG A 69 9.59 -6.89 11.37
C ARG A 69 8.06 -6.82 11.24
N ALA A 70 7.54 -6.77 10.01
CA ALA A 70 6.10 -6.70 9.78
C ALA A 70 5.40 -8.07 9.90
N ILE A 71 6.14 -9.18 9.76
CA ILE A 71 5.58 -10.55 9.76
C ILE A 71 4.75 -10.85 11.02
N PRO A 72 5.25 -10.63 12.25
CA PRO A 72 4.49 -11.02 13.45
C PRO A 72 3.18 -10.25 13.61
N ASP A 73 3.15 -8.99 13.17
CA ASP A 73 1.94 -8.17 13.22
C ASP A 73 0.92 -8.63 12.19
N LEU A 74 1.36 -9.01 10.99
CA LEU A 74 0.51 -9.61 9.96
C LEU A 74 -0.04 -10.97 10.39
N GLU A 75 0.78 -11.82 11.00
CA GLU A 75 0.34 -13.10 11.55
C GLU A 75 -0.72 -12.92 12.66
N ARG A 76 -0.55 -11.89 13.50
CA ARG A 76 -1.55 -11.56 14.53
C ARG A 76 -2.87 -11.12 13.88
N GLN A 77 -2.81 -10.26 12.88
CA GLN A 77 -4.01 -9.81 12.15
C GLN A 77 -4.71 -10.98 11.44
N MET A 78 -3.96 -11.87 10.81
CA MET A 78 -4.50 -13.07 10.17
C MET A 78 -5.25 -13.94 11.19
N LYS A 79 -4.67 -14.16 12.38
CA LYS A 79 -5.33 -14.93 13.45
C LYS A 79 -6.63 -14.28 13.93
N VAL A 80 -6.62 -12.96 14.15
CA VAL A 80 -7.83 -12.23 14.56
C VAL A 80 -8.93 -12.36 13.51
N LEU A 81 -8.59 -12.19 12.23
CA LEU A 81 -9.56 -12.33 11.14
C LEU A 81 -10.05 -13.77 10.96
N GLN A 82 -9.21 -14.77 11.24
CA GLN A 82 -9.61 -16.18 11.26
C GLN A 82 -10.59 -16.45 12.40
N GLU A 83 -10.29 -15.98 13.62
CA GLU A 83 -11.18 -16.09 14.78
C GLU A 83 -12.53 -15.40 14.56
N GLU A 84 -12.57 -14.30 13.79
CA GLU A 84 -13.82 -13.64 13.39
C GLU A 84 -14.57 -14.42 12.31
N ARG A 85 -13.88 -15.11 11.41
CA ARG A 85 -14.46 -15.90 10.32
C ARG A 85 -15.03 -17.22 10.81
N ASP A 86 -14.28 -17.97 11.61
CA ASP A 86 -14.62 -19.32 12.05
C ASP A 86 -16.02 -19.48 12.70
N PRO A 87 -16.56 -18.52 13.48
CA PRO A 87 -17.92 -18.61 14.00
C PRO A 87 -19.00 -18.27 12.96
N ILE A 88 -18.65 -17.72 11.80
CA ILE A 88 -19.60 -17.43 10.72
C ILE A 88 -19.94 -18.74 10.01
N HIS A 89 -20.98 -19.42 10.51
CA HIS A 89 -21.54 -20.59 9.84
C HIS A 89 -22.69 -20.16 8.92
N ILE A 90 -22.57 -20.47 7.63
CA ILE A 90 -23.59 -20.19 6.61
C ILE A 90 -24.13 -21.53 6.12
N GLU A 91 -25.44 -21.71 6.23
CA GLU A 91 -26.13 -22.88 5.69
C GLU A 91 -26.07 -22.85 4.16
N GLU A 92 -25.80 -24.00 3.53
CA GLU A 92 -25.69 -24.15 2.07
C GLU A 92 -24.73 -23.16 1.39
N GLU A 93 -23.52 -23.01 1.94
CA GLU A 93 -22.47 -22.07 1.48
C GLU A 93 -22.23 -22.15 -0.05
N ASP A 94 -22.15 -23.37 -0.63
CA ASP A 94 -21.93 -23.56 -2.07
C ASP A 94 -23.06 -22.97 -2.94
N SER A 95 -24.32 -23.15 -2.54
CA SER A 95 -25.47 -22.59 -3.26
C SER A 95 -25.49 -21.06 -3.16
N LEU A 96 -25.16 -20.53 -1.98
CA LEU A 96 -25.13 -19.11 -1.71
C LEU A 96 -23.99 -18.41 -2.44
N GLU A 97 -22.81 -19.03 -2.52
CA GLU A 97 -21.66 -18.56 -3.31
C GLU A 97 -22.02 -18.46 -4.79
N ASN A 98 -22.65 -19.51 -5.34
CA ASN A 98 -23.11 -19.52 -6.72
C ASN A 98 -24.12 -18.42 -7.00
N TYR A 99 -25.09 -18.22 -6.10
CA TYR A 99 -26.06 -17.14 -6.23
C TYR A 99 -25.41 -15.75 -6.16
N TYR A 100 -24.47 -15.56 -5.24
CA TYR A 100 -23.77 -14.29 -5.06
C TYR A 100 -22.90 -13.96 -6.28
N SER A 101 -22.16 -14.93 -6.82
CA SER A 101 -21.36 -14.74 -8.04
C SER A 101 -22.24 -14.35 -9.24
N LEU A 102 -23.45 -14.92 -9.35
CA LEU A 102 -24.41 -14.53 -10.39
C LEU A 102 -24.88 -13.08 -10.23
N LEU A 103 -25.09 -12.62 -8.98
CA LEU A 103 -25.45 -11.23 -8.71
C LEU A 103 -24.30 -10.26 -9.03
N GLU A 104 -23.06 -10.65 -8.78
CA GLU A 104 -21.87 -9.86 -9.13
C GLU A 104 -21.74 -9.73 -10.65
N GLN A 105 -21.80 -10.86 -11.37
CA GLN A 105 -21.81 -10.88 -12.84
C GLN A 105 -22.95 -10.03 -13.41
N TYR A 106 -24.16 -10.10 -12.82
CA TYR A 106 -25.28 -9.27 -13.26
C TYR A 106 -25.01 -7.76 -13.06
N LYS A 107 -24.38 -7.37 -11.95
CA LYS A 107 -24.02 -5.97 -11.68
C LYS A 107 -23.00 -5.46 -12.69
N ASP A 108 -21.95 -6.24 -12.95
CA ASP A 108 -20.91 -5.90 -13.91
C ASP A 108 -21.50 -5.75 -15.32
N LEU A 109 -22.29 -6.73 -15.75
CA LEU A 109 -22.93 -6.68 -17.06
C LEU A 109 -23.90 -5.50 -17.19
N LYS A 110 -24.59 -5.12 -16.11
CA LYS A 110 -25.45 -3.93 -16.08
C LYS A 110 -24.63 -2.64 -16.16
N MET A 111 -23.45 -2.59 -15.55
CA MET A 111 -22.51 -1.47 -15.71
C MET A 111 -22.01 -1.39 -17.15
N ASP A 112 -21.64 -2.51 -17.76
CA ASP A 112 -21.21 -2.55 -19.17
C ASP A 112 -22.31 -2.07 -20.12
N VAL A 113 -23.54 -2.54 -19.92
CA VAL A 113 -24.70 -2.07 -20.72
C VAL A 113 -24.92 -0.57 -20.51
N ARG A 114 -24.81 -0.10 -19.27
CA ARG A 114 -24.91 1.33 -18.96
C ARG A 114 -23.85 2.13 -19.72
N ASP A 115 -22.60 1.72 -19.67
CA ASP A 115 -21.49 2.40 -20.34
C ASP A 115 -21.63 2.37 -21.87
N ILE A 116 -22.17 1.29 -22.43
CA ILE A 116 -22.51 1.22 -23.86
C ILE A 116 -23.62 2.22 -24.21
N ILE A 117 -24.72 2.27 -23.46
CA ILE A 117 -25.84 3.18 -23.72
C ILE A 117 -25.40 4.65 -23.61
N PHE A 118 -24.60 4.97 -22.60
CA PHE A 118 -24.07 6.33 -22.40
C PHE A 118 -22.84 6.64 -23.27
N SER A 119 -22.41 5.71 -24.12
CA SER A 119 -21.37 5.99 -25.09
C SER A 119 -21.89 6.92 -26.20
N ARG A 120 -20.99 7.78 -26.70
CA ARG A 120 -21.30 8.85 -27.66
C ARG A 120 -21.92 8.38 -28.99
N ARG A 121 -21.92 7.07 -29.27
CA ARG A 121 -22.54 6.47 -30.47
C ARG A 121 -24.05 6.25 -30.36
N TYR A 122 -24.60 6.21 -29.14
CA TYR A 122 -26.01 5.86 -28.90
C TYR A 122 -26.81 6.95 -28.15
N CYS A 123 -26.14 8.03 -27.70
CA CYS A 123 -26.77 9.25 -27.18
C CYS A 123 -26.62 10.41 -28.18
N GLU A 124 -27.19 10.26 -29.37
CA GLU A 124 -27.56 11.37 -30.28
C GLU A 124 -29.08 11.35 -30.52
#